data_AF-A0A7V9IP09-F1
#
_entry.id   AF-A0A7V9IP09-F1
#
_cell.length_a   1.000
_cell.length_b   1.000
_cell.length_c   1.000
_cell.angle_alpha   90.00
_cell.angle_beta   90.00
_cell.angle_gamma   90.00
#
_symmetry.space_group_name_H-M   'P 1'
#
loop_
_entity.id
_entity.type
_entity.pdbx_description
1 polymer ?
#
loop_
_entity_poly.entity_id
_entity_poly.type
_entity_poly.pdbx_seq_one_letter_code
_entity_poly.pdbx_strand_id
1 'polypeptide(L)'
;MEADLDAPTIALFTSSPVYMEISKTLRVKRPAVTAIYAEASPIHQLQLISKLYNRRVSVGVLTSEATEYLEPLIRSGARSANLELEIARVESFESASRALMRLSLATAILAVPDSTIYAPSNLRNLLESTYRRSQPVIGFSTSLVNAGTMATAYSTIEDTLAQFDDVLELVASGRIPDPQFPRYWRVAVNENVARSLNVIVDDDVRSLGERPPERPR
;
A
#
# COMPACT_ATOMS: atom_id res chain seq x y z
N MET A 1 -21.81 -12.38 -17.92
CA MET A 1 -22.70 -12.92 -16.87
C MET A 1 -22.84 -11.82 -15.84
N GLU A 2 -23.89 -11.02 -15.95
CA GLU A 2 -24.18 -9.90 -15.05
C GLU A 2 -24.59 -10.47 -13.68
N ALA A 3 -23.97 -9.99 -12.62
CA ALA A 3 -24.35 -10.33 -11.24
C ALA A 3 -25.13 -9.14 -10.67
N ASP A 4 -26.44 -9.31 -10.52
CA ASP A 4 -27.26 -8.39 -9.72
C ASP A 4 -27.06 -8.77 -8.24
N LEU A 5 -26.54 -7.84 -7.44
CA LEU A 5 -26.23 -8.06 -6.03
C LEU A 5 -27.37 -7.51 -5.17
N ASP A 6 -28.32 -8.38 -4.80
CA ASP A 6 -29.48 -8.04 -3.96
C ASP A 6 -29.16 -7.94 -2.44
N ALA A 7 -27.91 -8.24 -2.04
CA ALA A 7 -27.46 -8.23 -0.64
C ALA A 7 -26.16 -7.43 -0.44
N PRO A 8 -25.94 -6.82 0.76
CA PRO A 8 -24.67 -6.21 1.10
C PRO A 8 -23.52 -7.20 0.94
N THR A 9 -22.52 -6.83 0.17
CA THR A 9 -21.33 -7.62 -0.15
C THR A 9 -20.10 -6.94 0.46
N ILE A 10 -19.33 -7.70 1.23
CA ILE A 10 -18.06 -7.24 1.79
C ILE A 10 -16.94 -8.03 1.09
N ALA A 11 -16.15 -7.35 0.26
CA ALA A 11 -14.99 -7.95 -0.36
C ALA A 11 -13.81 -7.94 0.61
N LEU A 12 -13.17 -9.09 0.79
CA LEU A 12 -11.95 -9.24 1.60
C LEU A 12 -10.79 -9.67 0.73
N PHE A 13 -9.58 -9.29 1.12
CA PHE A 13 -8.34 -9.70 0.45
C PHE A 13 -8.33 -9.41 -1.06
N THR A 14 -9.06 -8.37 -1.48
CA THR A 14 -9.10 -7.88 -2.86
C THR A 14 -8.21 -6.66 -2.95
N SER A 15 -7.33 -6.58 -3.95
CA SER A 15 -6.51 -5.39 -4.10
C SER A 15 -7.36 -4.18 -4.49
N SER A 16 -7.00 -2.99 -4.01
CA SER A 16 -7.75 -1.78 -4.27
C SER A 16 -7.85 -1.47 -5.77
N PRO A 17 -6.83 -1.68 -6.64
CA PRO A 17 -7.01 -1.49 -8.08
C PRO A 17 -7.99 -2.46 -8.71
N VAL A 18 -7.98 -3.73 -8.27
CA VAL A 18 -8.95 -4.74 -8.75
C VAL A 18 -10.36 -4.37 -8.29
N TYR A 19 -10.52 -3.94 -7.05
CA TYR A 19 -11.80 -3.44 -6.54
C TYR A 19 -12.31 -2.26 -7.37
N MET A 20 -11.43 -1.28 -7.64
CA MET A 20 -11.79 -0.11 -8.44
C MET A 20 -12.25 -0.51 -9.84
N GLU A 21 -11.57 -1.46 -10.48
CA GLU A 21 -11.94 -1.93 -11.82
C GLU A 21 -13.28 -2.68 -11.85
N ILE A 22 -13.50 -3.55 -10.87
CA ILE A 22 -14.79 -4.25 -10.71
C ILE A 22 -15.90 -3.24 -10.44
N SER A 23 -15.67 -2.25 -9.55
CA SER A 23 -16.68 -1.26 -9.16
C SER A 23 -17.16 -0.39 -10.32
N LYS A 24 -16.30 -0.08 -11.30
CA LYS A 24 -16.70 0.63 -12.54
C LYS A 24 -17.67 -0.17 -13.40
N THR A 25 -17.56 -1.50 -13.35
CA THR A 25 -18.37 -2.42 -14.16
C THR A 25 -19.71 -2.74 -13.48
N LEU A 26 -19.75 -2.69 -12.15
CA LEU A 26 -20.96 -2.94 -11.38
C LEU A 26 -21.97 -1.78 -11.52
N ARG A 27 -23.16 -2.07 -12.05
CA ARG A 27 -24.29 -1.13 -12.09
C ARG A 27 -25.05 -1.13 -10.75
N VAL A 28 -24.41 -0.77 -9.64
CA VAL A 28 -25.09 -0.77 -8.33
C VAL A 28 -25.79 0.57 -8.10
N LYS A 29 -27.12 0.56 -7.91
CA LYS A 29 -27.93 1.76 -7.66
C LYS A 29 -27.72 2.39 -6.26
N ARG A 30 -26.96 1.75 -5.37
CA ARG A 30 -26.59 2.15 -3.98
C ARG A 30 -25.30 1.44 -3.57
N PRO A 31 -24.55 1.87 -2.53
CA PRO A 31 -23.32 1.17 -2.13
C PRO A 31 -23.70 -0.12 -1.41
N ALA A 32 -24.08 -1.16 -2.15
CA ALA A 32 -24.26 -2.51 -1.60
C ALA A 32 -22.93 -3.25 -1.48
N VAL A 33 -21.82 -2.62 -1.89
CA VAL A 33 -20.50 -3.25 -1.92
C VAL A 33 -19.51 -2.38 -1.14
N THR A 34 -18.80 -3.01 -0.21
CA THR A 34 -17.66 -2.44 0.51
C THR A 34 -16.47 -3.41 0.46
N ALA A 35 -15.30 -2.98 0.91
CA ALA A 35 -14.11 -3.82 0.94
C ALA A 35 -13.17 -3.51 2.10
N ILE A 36 -12.41 -4.53 2.49
CA ILE A 36 -11.13 -4.38 3.19
C ILE A 36 -10.03 -4.84 2.23
N TYR A 37 -9.18 -3.89 1.80
CA TYR A 37 -8.15 -4.16 0.80
C TYR A 37 -7.06 -5.12 1.31
N ALA A 38 -6.39 -5.82 0.40
CA ALA A 38 -5.39 -6.83 0.74
C ALA A 38 -4.02 -6.24 1.13
N GLU A 39 -3.72 -5.07 0.59
CA GLU A 39 -2.44 -4.39 0.63
C GLU A 39 -2.39 -3.32 1.73
N ALA A 40 -1.17 -2.88 2.01
CA ALA A 40 -0.90 -1.77 2.90
C ALA A 40 -1.64 -0.49 2.50
N SER A 41 -2.11 0.24 3.51
CA SER A 41 -2.47 1.65 3.30
C SER A 41 -1.22 2.45 2.89
N PRO A 42 -1.28 3.28 1.83
CA PRO A 42 -0.21 4.22 1.52
C PRO A 42 0.13 5.15 2.69
N ILE A 43 -0.83 5.46 3.56
CA ILE A 43 -0.60 6.25 4.77
C ILE A 43 0.35 5.51 5.71
N HIS A 44 0.13 4.22 5.95
CA HIS A 44 0.99 3.41 6.85
C HIS A 44 2.39 3.24 6.26
N GLN A 45 2.50 3.07 4.93
CA GLN A 45 3.80 3.05 4.25
C GLN A 45 4.56 4.38 4.42
N LEU A 46 3.88 5.52 4.32
CA LEU A 46 4.49 6.85 4.52
C LEU A 46 4.87 7.10 5.98
N GLN A 47 4.06 6.65 6.94
CA GLN A 47 4.41 6.67 8.36
C GLN A 47 5.67 5.86 8.65
N LEU A 48 5.79 4.67 8.05
CA LEU A 48 6.99 3.84 8.12
C LEU A 48 8.22 4.58 7.56
N ILE A 49 8.11 5.21 6.38
CA ILE A 49 9.20 6.02 5.80
C ILE A 49 9.61 7.15 6.74
N SER A 50 8.65 7.90 7.25
CA SER A 50 8.92 9.04 8.15
C SER A 50 9.69 8.59 9.38
N LYS A 51 9.30 7.47 10.00
CA LYS A 51 9.99 6.94 11.18
C LYS A 51 11.38 6.37 10.86
N LEU A 52 11.56 5.71 9.71
CA LEU A 52 12.86 5.19 9.27
C LEU A 52 13.94 6.27 9.15
N TYR A 53 13.55 7.47 8.69
CA TYR A 53 14.52 8.57 8.48
C TYR A 53 14.55 9.58 9.63
N ASN A 54 13.48 9.66 10.43
CA ASN A 54 13.30 10.61 11.54
C ASN A 54 13.65 12.08 11.16
N ARG A 55 13.47 12.42 9.89
CA ARG A 55 13.69 13.73 9.28
C ARG A 55 12.86 13.85 8.02
N ARG A 56 12.64 15.07 7.56
CA ARG A 56 11.98 15.31 6.28
C ARG A 56 12.86 14.80 5.13
N VAL A 57 12.31 13.92 4.32
CA VAL A 57 12.96 13.32 3.14
C VAL A 57 12.01 13.33 1.94
N SER A 58 12.55 13.25 0.73
CA SER A 58 11.77 13.11 -0.51
C SER A 58 11.41 11.65 -0.76
N VAL A 59 10.14 11.41 -1.09
CA VAL A 59 9.58 10.10 -1.43
C VAL A 59 9.10 10.13 -2.87
N GLY A 60 9.65 9.22 -3.67
CA GLY A 60 9.25 9.01 -5.04
C GLY A 60 8.14 7.97 -5.14
N VAL A 61 7.13 8.24 -5.96
CA VAL A 61 6.03 7.30 -6.24
C VAL A 61 5.78 7.24 -7.74
N LEU A 62 5.69 6.02 -8.26
CA LEU A 62 5.21 5.78 -9.62
C LEU A 62 3.75 5.35 -9.57
N THR A 63 2.92 5.91 -10.44
CA THR A 63 1.51 5.54 -10.59
C THR A 63 1.17 5.33 -12.06
N SER A 64 0.23 4.43 -12.37
CA SER A 64 -0.40 4.38 -13.69
C SER A 64 -1.87 4.80 -13.60
N GLU A 65 -2.59 4.69 -14.72
CA GLU A 65 -4.06 4.81 -14.73
C GLU A 65 -4.73 3.88 -13.71
N ALA A 66 -4.17 2.68 -13.48
CA ALA A 66 -4.73 1.72 -12.55
C ALA A 66 -4.60 2.15 -11.07
N THR A 67 -3.74 3.13 -10.73
CA THR A 67 -3.51 3.54 -9.34
C THR A 67 -3.54 5.05 -9.12
N GLU A 68 -3.89 5.85 -10.14
CA GLU A 68 -3.92 7.31 -10.00
C GLU A 68 -4.94 7.80 -8.97
N TYR A 69 -5.99 7.02 -8.72
CA TYR A 69 -6.98 7.31 -7.67
C TYR A 69 -6.37 7.33 -6.26
N LEU A 70 -5.18 6.75 -6.05
CA LEU A 70 -4.47 6.78 -4.76
C LEU A 70 -3.74 8.12 -4.52
N GLU A 71 -3.53 8.94 -5.55
CA GLU A 71 -2.74 10.17 -5.45
C GLU A 71 -3.23 11.13 -4.34
N PRO A 72 -4.54 11.42 -4.18
CA PRO A 72 -5.02 12.26 -3.09
C PRO A 72 -4.67 11.69 -1.70
N LEU A 73 -4.79 10.38 -1.53
CA LEU A 73 -4.47 9.68 -0.29
C LEU A 73 -2.97 9.75 0.02
N ILE A 74 -2.12 9.52 -0.98
CA ILE A 74 -0.66 9.60 -0.87
C ILE A 74 -0.22 11.03 -0.52
N ARG A 75 -0.77 12.04 -1.21
CA ARG A 75 -0.49 13.46 -0.90
C ARG A 75 -0.93 13.85 0.51
N SER A 76 -2.06 13.34 0.98
CA SER A 76 -2.52 13.57 2.36
C SER A 76 -1.61 12.90 3.39
N GLY A 77 -1.24 11.64 3.15
CA GLY A 77 -0.32 10.89 4.01
C GLY A 77 1.06 11.54 4.09
N ALA A 78 1.61 12.00 2.96
CA ALA A 78 2.94 12.60 2.93
C ALA A 78 2.98 13.92 3.71
N ARG A 79 1.93 14.75 3.57
CA ARG A 79 1.78 15.98 4.38
C ARG A 79 1.71 15.66 5.87
N SER A 80 0.88 14.68 6.25
CA SER A 80 0.71 14.28 7.65
C SER A 80 2.00 13.71 8.26
N ALA A 81 2.82 13.04 7.44
CA ALA A 81 4.09 12.44 7.84
C ALA A 81 5.30 13.40 7.69
N ASN A 82 5.08 14.67 7.31
CA ASN A 82 6.10 15.67 7.04
C ASN A 82 7.17 15.22 6.01
N LEU A 83 6.72 14.60 4.91
CA LEU A 83 7.54 14.10 3.81
C LEU A 83 7.38 14.99 2.56
N GLU A 84 8.44 15.08 1.78
CA GLU A 84 8.37 15.61 0.43
C GLU A 84 7.95 14.50 -0.53
N LEU A 85 7.18 14.85 -1.55
CA LEU A 85 6.53 13.87 -2.40
C LEU A 85 6.69 14.23 -3.87
N GLU A 86 7.25 13.29 -4.62
CA GLU A 86 7.40 13.35 -6.06
C GLU A 86 6.61 12.19 -6.68
N ILE A 87 5.53 12.50 -7.39
CA ILE A 87 4.72 11.51 -8.10
C ILE A 87 5.00 11.62 -9.60
N ALA A 88 5.30 10.49 -10.24
CA ALA A 88 5.40 10.42 -11.69
C ALA A 88 4.42 9.37 -12.24
N ARG A 89 3.48 9.84 -13.08
CA ARG A 89 2.56 8.98 -13.81
C ARG A 89 3.26 8.31 -15.00
N VAL A 90 2.94 7.03 -15.23
CA VAL A 90 3.52 6.18 -16.28
C VAL A 90 2.42 5.38 -16.98
N GLU A 91 2.63 5.06 -18.26
CA GLU A 91 1.67 4.32 -19.08
C GLU A 91 2.09 2.85 -19.27
N SER A 92 3.40 2.59 -19.20
CA SER A 92 3.99 1.27 -19.39
C SER A 92 5.22 1.06 -18.50
N PHE A 93 5.68 -0.19 -18.41
CA PHE A 93 6.92 -0.51 -17.72
C PHE A 93 8.16 0.21 -18.31
N GLU A 94 8.28 0.33 -19.65
CA GLU A 94 9.42 1.06 -20.22
C GLU A 94 9.42 2.53 -19.79
N SER A 95 8.22 3.12 -19.70
CA SER A 95 8.07 4.48 -19.17
C SER A 95 8.34 4.54 -17.67
N ALA A 96 8.06 3.49 -16.89
CA ALA A 96 8.40 3.38 -15.47
C ALA A 96 9.91 3.40 -15.22
N SER A 97 10.67 2.62 -15.99
CA SER A 97 12.14 2.63 -15.90
C SER A 97 12.73 4.01 -16.20
N ARG A 98 12.16 4.74 -17.17
CA ARG A 98 12.55 6.12 -17.46
C ARG A 98 12.09 7.10 -16.38
N ALA A 99 10.88 6.92 -15.84
CA ALA A 99 10.32 7.77 -14.80
C ALA A 99 11.08 7.65 -13.47
N LEU A 100 11.67 6.48 -13.16
CA LEU A 100 12.61 6.37 -12.05
C LEU A 100 13.80 7.32 -12.18
N MET A 101 14.21 7.71 -13.40
CA MET A 101 15.23 8.76 -13.58
C MET A 101 14.77 10.13 -13.11
N ARG A 102 13.47 10.44 -13.26
CA ARG A 102 12.87 11.68 -12.76
C ARG A 102 12.81 11.70 -11.24
N LEU A 103 12.62 10.54 -10.61
CA LEU A 103 12.64 10.35 -9.17
C LEU A 103 14.06 10.10 -8.61
N SER A 104 15.11 10.48 -9.34
CA SER A 104 16.51 10.18 -8.95
C SER A 104 16.95 10.82 -7.63
N LEU A 105 16.32 11.92 -7.22
CA LEU A 105 16.65 12.63 -5.99
C LEU A 105 15.81 12.18 -4.79
N ALA A 106 14.79 11.35 -5.00
CA ALA A 106 14.01 10.78 -3.92
C ALA A 106 14.92 9.96 -2.99
N THR A 107 14.71 10.10 -1.68
CA THR A 107 15.45 9.34 -0.67
C THR A 107 14.94 7.90 -0.57
N ALA A 108 13.64 7.70 -0.78
CA ALA A 108 13.00 6.39 -0.78
C ALA A 108 11.92 6.30 -1.87
N ILE A 109 11.58 5.09 -2.28
CA ILE A 109 10.47 4.82 -3.20
C ILE A 109 9.34 4.15 -2.43
N LEU A 110 8.13 4.69 -2.55
CA LEU A 110 6.91 4.03 -2.11
C LEU A 110 6.32 3.27 -3.29
N ALA A 111 6.18 1.95 -3.15
CA ALA A 111 5.50 1.13 -4.12
C ALA A 111 4.00 1.06 -3.80
N VAL A 112 3.18 1.25 -4.82
CA VAL A 112 1.72 1.05 -4.80
C VAL A 112 1.37 -0.24 -5.55
N PRO A 113 0.20 -0.87 -5.32
CA PRO A 113 -0.23 -2.15 -5.91
C PRO A 113 -0.50 -2.09 -7.43
N ASP A 114 0.41 -1.53 -8.21
CA ASP A 114 0.27 -1.32 -9.65
C ASP A 114 0.96 -2.44 -10.44
N SER A 115 0.19 -3.30 -11.10
CA SER A 115 0.73 -4.42 -11.90
C SER A 115 1.40 -3.97 -13.22
N THR A 116 1.17 -2.74 -13.68
CA THR A 116 1.89 -2.16 -14.84
C THR A 116 3.33 -1.83 -14.45
N ILE A 117 3.54 -1.49 -13.18
CA ILE A 117 4.83 -1.08 -12.64
C ILE A 117 5.51 -2.26 -11.94
N TYR A 118 4.90 -2.83 -10.90
CA TYR A 118 5.51 -3.83 -10.02
C TYR A 118 5.02 -5.25 -10.34
N ALA A 119 5.37 -5.77 -11.53
CA ALA A 119 5.04 -7.12 -11.94
C ALA A 119 6.17 -8.11 -11.60
N PRO A 120 5.88 -9.41 -11.34
CA PRO A 120 6.93 -10.41 -11.12
C PRO A 120 7.98 -10.46 -12.24
N SER A 121 7.58 -10.20 -13.48
CA SER A 121 8.46 -10.20 -14.67
C SER A 121 9.48 -9.06 -14.69
N ASN A 122 9.24 -7.97 -13.97
CA ASN A 122 10.03 -6.74 -14.08
C ASN A 122 10.53 -6.17 -12.73
N LEU A 123 10.02 -6.70 -11.61
CA LEU A 123 10.33 -6.23 -10.25
C LEU A 123 11.83 -6.23 -9.97
N ARG A 124 12.55 -7.29 -10.38
CA ARG A 124 14.01 -7.38 -10.20
C ARG A 124 14.75 -6.20 -10.83
N ASN A 125 14.38 -5.83 -12.05
CA ASN A 125 15.02 -4.72 -12.77
C ASN A 125 14.71 -3.36 -12.11
N LEU A 126 13.50 -3.19 -11.57
CA LEU A 126 13.14 -1.99 -10.81
C LEU A 126 13.97 -1.87 -9.54
N LEU A 127 14.04 -2.94 -8.74
CA LEU A 127 14.81 -2.97 -7.49
C LEU A 127 16.29 -2.73 -7.74
N GLU A 128 16.87 -3.32 -8.79
CA GLU A 128 18.25 -3.03 -9.18
C GLU A 128 18.45 -1.55 -9.53
N SER A 129 17.47 -0.92 -10.20
CA SER A 129 17.55 0.50 -10.55
C SER A 129 17.49 1.42 -9.34
N THR A 130 16.59 1.14 -8.38
CA THR A 130 16.46 1.93 -7.15
C THR A 130 17.67 1.73 -6.23
N TYR A 131 18.17 0.50 -6.09
CA TYR A 131 19.30 0.20 -5.20
C TYR A 131 20.65 0.68 -5.73
N ARG A 132 20.85 0.77 -7.05
CA ARG A 132 22.01 1.48 -7.62
C ARG A 132 22.09 2.95 -7.17
N ARG A 133 20.97 3.51 -6.72
CA ARG A 133 20.86 4.90 -6.23
C ARG A 133 20.67 4.98 -4.72
N SER A 134 20.85 3.86 -4.01
CA SER A 134 20.59 3.75 -2.57
C SER A 134 19.17 4.15 -2.17
N GLN A 135 18.19 3.95 -3.05
CA GLN A 135 16.78 4.24 -2.79
C GLN A 135 16.09 2.97 -2.30
N PRO A 136 15.84 2.79 -0.99
CA PRO A 136 15.04 1.68 -0.50
C PRO A 136 13.62 1.76 -1.06
N VAL A 137 13.05 0.59 -1.34
CA VAL A 137 11.66 0.47 -1.76
C VAL A 137 10.84 0.00 -0.57
N ILE A 138 9.80 0.77 -0.23
CA ILE A 138 8.78 0.39 0.73
C ILE A 138 7.61 -0.23 -0.03
N GLY A 139 7.48 -1.54 0.08
CA GLY A 139 6.43 -2.33 -0.56
C GLY A 139 5.06 -2.15 0.08
N PHE A 140 4.05 -2.69 -0.58
CA PHE A 140 2.65 -2.71 -0.12
C PHE A 140 2.19 -4.10 0.37
N SER A 141 3.09 -5.09 0.40
CA SER A 141 2.81 -6.44 0.92
C SER A 141 4.09 -7.17 1.36
N THR A 142 3.93 -8.19 2.20
CA THR A 142 5.04 -9.07 2.64
C THR A 142 5.63 -9.87 1.48
N SER A 143 4.81 -10.23 0.48
CA SER A 143 5.29 -10.86 -0.76
C SER A 143 6.31 -10.01 -1.50
N LEU A 144 6.15 -8.67 -1.50
CA LEU A 144 7.14 -7.76 -2.08
C LEU A 144 8.44 -7.72 -1.26
N VAL A 145 8.37 -7.80 0.07
CA VAL A 145 9.56 -7.88 0.94
C VAL A 145 10.34 -9.17 0.66
N ASN A 146 9.63 -10.29 0.50
CA ASN A 146 10.22 -11.56 0.10
C ASN A 146 10.83 -11.50 -1.32
N ALA A 147 10.24 -10.71 -2.22
CA ALA A 147 10.76 -10.47 -3.56
C ALA A 147 11.89 -9.42 -3.61
N GLY A 148 12.24 -8.80 -2.49
CA GLY A 148 13.43 -7.97 -2.34
C GLY A 148 13.18 -6.48 -2.06
N THR A 149 11.95 -6.02 -1.82
CA THR A 149 11.75 -4.67 -1.25
C THR A 149 12.29 -4.60 0.19
N MET A 150 12.68 -3.41 0.65
CA MET A 150 13.32 -3.27 1.96
C MET A 150 12.35 -3.52 3.12
N ALA A 151 11.16 -2.92 3.09
CA ALA A 151 10.19 -3.06 4.17
C ALA A 151 8.76 -2.82 3.66
N THR A 152 7.78 -3.13 4.48
CA THR A 152 6.37 -2.88 4.18
C THR A 152 5.58 -2.70 5.48
N ALA A 153 4.54 -1.88 5.43
CA ALA A 153 3.42 -1.99 6.34
C ALA A 153 2.53 -3.14 5.85
N TYR A 154 2.07 -4.04 6.72
CA TYR A 154 1.20 -5.15 6.30
C TYR A 154 0.19 -5.51 7.37
N SER A 155 -0.87 -6.18 6.96
CA SER A 155 -1.87 -6.74 7.86
C SER A 155 -1.86 -8.25 7.77
N THR A 156 -1.97 -8.91 8.92
CA THR A 156 -2.19 -10.35 8.96
C THR A 156 -3.64 -10.68 8.61
N ILE A 157 -3.92 -11.96 8.38
CA ILE A 157 -5.30 -12.42 8.16
C ILE A 157 -6.14 -12.12 9.41
N GLU A 158 -5.57 -12.36 10.60
CA GLU A 158 -6.20 -12.11 11.89
C GLU A 158 -6.50 -10.62 12.09
N ASP A 159 -5.58 -9.73 11.70
CA ASP A 159 -5.78 -8.28 11.71
C ASP A 159 -6.98 -7.89 10.81
N THR A 160 -7.05 -8.43 9.59
CA THR A 160 -8.15 -8.15 8.65
C THR A 160 -9.49 -8.71 9.15
N LEU A 161 -9.50 -9.91 9.73
CA LEU A 161 -10.71 -10.51 10.29
C LEU A 161 -11.22 -9.75 11.52
N ALA A 162 -10.33 -9.20 12.35
CA ALA A 162 -10.73 -8.35 13.46
C ALA A 162 -11.45 -7.09 12.99
N GLN A 163 -10.97 -6.45 11.92
CA GLN A 163 -11.63 -5.30 11.30
C GLN A 163 -12.91 -5.69 10.55
N PHE A 164 -12.97 -6.90 9.98
CA PHE A 164 -14.16 -7.39 9.30
C PHE A 164 -15.36 -7.46 10.24
N ASP A 165 -15.17 -7.89 11.49
CA ASP A 165 -16.27 -7.95 12.46
C ASP A 165 -16.84 -6.54 12.75
N ASP A 166 -15.98 -5.52 12.86
CA ASP A 166 -16.42 -4.12 13.00
C ASP A 166 -17.25 -3.65 11.78
N VAL A 167 -16.82 -4.04 10.57
CA VAL A 167 -17.55 -3.74 9.33
C VAL A 167 -18.89 -4.49 9.28
N LEU A 168 -18.91 -5.75 9.72
CA LEU A 168 -20.11 -6.58 9.74
C LEU A 168 -21.18 -6.00 10.68
N GLU A 169 -20.79 -5.52 11.85
CA GLU A 169 -21.69 -4.83 12.78
C GLU A 169 -22.28 -3.55 12.18
N LEU A 170 -21.47 -2.75 11.47
CA LEU A 170 -21.94 -1.57 10.76
C LEU A 170 -22.96 -1.95 9.68
N VAL A 171 -22.65 -2.96 8.86
CA VAL A 171 -23.56 -3.44 7.81
C VAL A 171 -24.86 -3.96 8.39
N ALA A 172 -24.80 -4.72 9.50
CA ALA A 172 -25.97 -5.20 10.23
C ALA A 172 -26.84 -4.05 10.77
N SER A 173 -26.24 -2.90 11.11
CA SER A 173 -26.96 -1.69 11.50
C SER A 173 -27.59 -0.91 10.32
N GLY A 174 -27.45 -1.41 9.09
CA GLY A 174 -27.93 -0.75 7.87
C GLY A 174 -26.97 0.30 7.30
N ARG A 175 -25.73 0.36 7.78
CA ARG A 175 -24.69 1.30 7.32
C ARG A 175 -23.60 0.54 6.57
N ILE A 176 -23.40 0.88 5.30
CA ILE A 176 -22.32 0.28 4.50
C ILE A 176 -21.18 1.30 4.43
N PRO A 177 -20.01 1.02 5.05
CA PRO A 177 -18.88 1.93 5.03
C PRO A 177 -18.25 1.97 3.63
N ASP A 178 -17.51 3.04 3.35
CA ASP A 178 -16.69 3.10 2.15
C ASP A 178 -15.60 2.00 2.18
N PRO A 179 -15.19 1.48 1.02
CA PRO A 179 -14.04 0.59 0.90
C PRO A 179 -12.79 1.18 1.55
N GLN A 180 -12.10 0.36 2.34
CA GLN A 180 -11.04 0.85 3.21
C GLN A 180 -9.80 -0.04 3.19
N PHE A 181 -8.64 0.57 3.42
CA PHE A 181 -7.42 -0.17 3.69
C PHE A 181 -7.50 -0.83 5.09
N PRO A 182 -6.67 -1.85 5.34
CA PRO A 182 -6.53 -2.40 6.67
C PRO A 182 -6.15 -1.33 7.70
N ARG A 183 -6.90 -1.27 8.80
CA ARG A 183 -6.66 -0.40 9.95
C ARG A 183 -5.50 -0.92 10.78
N TYR A 184 -5.55 -2.20 11.13
CA TYR A 184 -4.50 -2.85 11.91
C TYR A 184 -3.35 -3.23 10.99
N TRP A 185 -2.12 -2.93 11.37
CA TRP A 185 -0.96 -3.15 10.53
C TRP A 185 0.31 -3.35 11.36
N ARG A 186 1.31 -3.99 10.76
CA ARG A 186 2.62 -4.30 11.32
C ARG A 186 3.71 -3.90 10.34
N VAL A 187 4.96 -3.93 10.79
CA VAL A 187 6.13 -3.74 9.93
C VAL A 187 6.79 -5.08 9.64
N ALA A 188 7.08 -5.35 8.37
CA ALA A 188 7.99 -6.40 7.95
C ALA A 188 9.20 -5.78 7.25
N VAL A 189 10.39 -6.33 7.51
CA VAL A 189 11.67 -5.80 7.03
C VAL A 189 12.51 -6.91 6.44
N ASN A 190 13.13 -6.65 5.30
CA ASN A 190 14.23 -7.43 4.78
C ASN A 190 15.55 -6.87 5.33
N GLU A 191 16.03 -7.49 6.41
CA GLU A 191 17.23 -7.04 7.14
C GLU A 191 18.49 -7.00 6.26
N ASN A 192 18.58 -7.88 5.26
CA ASN A 192 19.72 -7.90 4.34
C ASN A 192 19.73 -6.68 3.41
N VAL A 193 18.54 -6.28 2.92
CA VAL A 193 18.38 -5.08 2.09
C VAL A 193 18.59 -3.82 2.92
N ALA A 194 18.03 -3.75 4.13
CA ALA A 194 18.23 -2.61 5.02
C ALA A 194 19.74 -2.40 5.31
N ARG A 195 20.46 -3.50 5.64
CA ARG A 195 21.91 -3.47 5.88
C ARG A 195 22.71 -3.06 4.65
N SER A 196 22.38 -3.55 3.45
CA SER A 196 23.11 -3.18 2.23
C SER A 196 22.92 -1.73 1.82
N LEU A 197 21.78 -1.13 2.21
CA LEU A 197 21.46 0.27 1.97
C LEU A 197 21.88 1.19 3.14
N ASN A 198 22.51 0.66 4.19
CA ASN A 198 22.85 1.38 5.43
C ASN A 198 21.64 2.09 6.06
N VAL A 199 20.44 1.51 5.94
CA VAL A 199 19.23 2.00 6.59
C VAL A 199 19.12 1.37 7.97
N ILE A 200 19.12 2.21 9.00
CA ILE A 200 18.93 1.76 10.37
C ILE A 200 17.44 1.51 10.59
N VAL A 201 17.13 0.29 11.00
CA VAL A 201 15.80 -0.08 11.48
C VAL A 201 16.00 -0.38 12.95
N ASP A 202 15.39 0.41 13.84
CA ASP A 202 15.44 0.23 15.29
C ASP A 202 14.14 -0.44 15.82
N ASP A 203 14.07 -0.64 17.14
CA ASP A 203 12.90 -1.27 17.76
C ASP A 203 11.66 -0.40 17.65
N ASP A 204 11.82 0.93 17.67
CA ASP A 204 10.69 1.85 17.46
C ASP A 204 10.05 1.63 16.09
N VAL A 205 10.85 1.55 15.02
CA VAL A 205 10.37 1.25 13.66
C VAL A 205 9.65 -0.10 13.64
N ARG A 206 10.19 -1.14 14.30
CA ARG A 206 9.57 -2.48 14.32
C ARG A 206 8.28 -2.53 15.12
N SER A 207 8.18 -1.70 16.15
CA SER A 207 7.00 -1.59 17.00
C SER A 207 5.86 -0.79 16.37
N LEU A 208 6.11 -0.08 15.25
CA LEU A 208 5.07 0.62 14.53
C LEU A 208 3.92 -0.31 14.13
N GLY A 209 2.72 0.27 14.15
CA GLY A 209 1.51 -0.45 13.82
C GLY A 209 0.38 -0.18 14.78
N GLU A 210 -0.80 -0.59 14.36
CA GLU A 210 -1.96 -0.75 15.23
C GLU A 210 -2.30 -2.25 15.28
N ARG A 211 -2.61 -2.76 16.47
CA ARG A 211 -3.00 -4.16 16.68
C ARG A 211 -4.47 -4.22 17.06
N PRO A 212 -5.20 -5.27 16.66
CA PRO A 212 -6.52 -5.48 17.18
C PRO A 212 -6.46 -5.66 18.71
N PRO A 213 -7.50 -5.23 19.45
CA PRO A 213 -7.58 -5.49 20.87
C PRO A 213 -7.55 -7.00 21.13
N GLU A 214 -6.90 -7.43 22.20
CA GLU A 214 -6.94 -8.84 22.62
C GLU A 214 -8.39 -9.26 22.85
N ARG A 215 -8.88 -10.21 22.07
CA ARG A 215 -10.20 -10.78 22.30
C ARG A 215 -10.10 -11.76 23.48
N PRO A 216 -10.97 -11.66 24.50
CA PRO A 216 -11.09 -12.72 25.48
C PRO A 216 -11.47 -14.02 24.75
N ARG A 217 -10.73 -15.09 25.05
CA ARG A 217 -11.01 -16.44 24.55
C ARG A 217 -12.30 -16.99 25.15
#